data_AF-A0ABD1BRX6-F1
#
_entry.id   AF-A0ABD1BRX6-F1
#
_cell.length_a   1.000
_cell.length_b   1.000
_cell.length_c   1.000
_cell.angle_alpha   90.00
_cell.angle_beta   90.00
_cell.angle_gamma   90.00
#
_symmetry.space_group_name_H-M   'P 1'
#
loop_
_entity.id
_entity.type
_entity.pdbx_description
1 polymer ?
#
loop_
_entity_poly.entity_id
_entity_poly.type
_entity_poly.pdbx_seq_one_letter_code
_entity_poly.pdbx_strand_id
1 'polypeptide(L)'
;MSCKRTIQEWRHAVYVLNSYAIEFPGMEDKILTLMKYSFDSLKGEQLKSCLLYCALYPEDARISEEKLIEYWICEGIIDGSEGLERAENKGYKIIGSLVCASLLMNQINHNPYGIAYV
;
A
#
# COMPACT_ATOMS: atom_id res chain seq x y z
N MET A 1 -10.03 8.34 17.62
CA MET A 1 -10.45 7.01 18.14
C MET A 1 -11.93 6.83 17.82
N SER A 2 -12.28 5.84 17.00
CA SER A 2 -13.69 5.55 16.65
C SER A 2 -14.39 4.89 17.82
N CYS A 3 -15.63 5.30 18.13
CA CYS A 3 -16.41 4.82 19.28
C CYS A 3 -17.13 3.48 19.04
N LYS A 4 -16.93 2.84 17.88
CA LYS A 4 -17.61 1.61 17.45
C LYS A 4 -17.00 0.38 18.15
N ARG A 5 -17.82 -0.41 18.85
CA ARG A 5 -17.34 -1.53 19.70
C ARG A 5 -17.89 -2.89 19.27
N THR A 6 -18.93 -2.93 18.44
CA THR A 6 -19.61 -4.16 18.03
C THR A 6 -19.52 -4.41 16.53
N ILE A 7 -19.59 -5.68 16.11
CA ILE A 7 -19.55 -6.07 14.70
C ILE A 7 -20.70 -5.41 13.91
N GLN A 8 -21.87 -5.26 14.54
CA GLN A 8 -23.05 -4.64 13.95
C GLN A 8 -22.84 -3.15 13.67
N GLU A 9 -22.22 -2.43 14.61
CA GLU A 9 -21.87 -1.01 14.45
C GLU A 9 -20.86 -0.78 13.31
N TRP A 10 -19.91 -1.69 13.15
CA TRP A 10 -18.94 -1.69 12.05
C TRP A 10 -19.58 -2.05 10.72
N ARG A 11 -20.42 -3.09 10.67
CA ARG A 11 -21.19 -3.45 9.46
C ARG A 11 -22.08 -2.30 8.99
N HIS A 12 -22.72 -1.60 9.93
CA HIS A 12 -23.50 -0.41 9.61
C HIS A 12 -22.62 0.74 9.10
N ALA A 13 -21.43 0.96 9.68
CA ALA A 13 -20.50 1.98 9.18
C ALA A 13 -20.03 1.69 7.75
N VAL A 14 -19.71 0.42 7.43
CA VAL A 14 -19.34 -0.01 6.07
C VAL A 14 -20.50 0.16 5.10
N TYR A 15 -21.71 -0.24 5.49
CA TYR A 15 -22.92 -0.02 4.69
C TYR A 15 -23.15 1.47 4.38
N VAL A 16 -22.99 2.33 5.40
CA VAL A 16 -23.09 3.78 5.24
C VAL A 16 -22.02 4.28 4.29
N LEU A 17 -20.74 3.96 4.49
CA LEU A 17 -19.66 4.38 3.59
C LEU A 17 -19.89 3.95 2.13
N ASN A 18 -20.32 2.71 1.91
CA ASN A 18 -20.63 2.21 0.57
C ASN A 18 -21.87 2.88 -0.05
N SER A 19 -22.89 3.20 0.75
CA SER A 19 -24.05 3.97 0.25
C SER A 19 -23.70 5.43 -0.03
N TYR A 20 -22.77 6.04 0.72
CA TYR A 20 -22.24 7.37 0.41
C TYR A 20 -21.50 7.40 -0.94
N ALA A 21 -20.75 6.35 -1.29
CA ALA A 21 -20.13 6.23 -2.62
C ALA A 21 -21.19 6.22 -3.76
N ILE A 22 -22.39 5.70 -3.48
CA ILE A 22 -23.54 5.68 -4.40
C ILE A 22 -24.27 7.03 -4.44
N GLU A 23 -24.36 7.75 -3.30
CA GLU A 23 -25.07 9.03 -3.18
C GLU A 23 -24.32 10.23 -3.78
N PHE A 24 -23.00 10.10 -4.01
CA PHE A 24 -22.18 11.13 -4.66
C PHE A 24 -21.65 10.64 -6.01
N PRO A 25 -22.44 10.77 -7.10
CA PRO A 25 -21.97 10.46 -8.45
C PRO A 25 -20.64 11.20 -8.72
N GLY A 26 -19.59 10.43 -9.01
CA GLY A 26 -18.23 10.93 -9.22
C GLY A 26 -17.36 11.08 -7.96
N MET A 27 -17.78 10.57 -6.79
CA MET A 27 -16.88 10.42 -5.63
C MET A 27 -15.74 9.45 -5.93
N GLU A 28 -16.05 8.33 -6.58
CA GLU A 28 -15.04 7.40 -7.09
C GLU A 28 -14.06 8.13 -8.03
N ASP A 29 -14.56 8.88 -9.01
CA ASP A 29 -13.72 9.69 -9.91
C ASP A 29 -12.82 10.68 -9.15
N LYS A 30 -13.34 11.33 -8.11
CA LYS A 30 -12.56 12.27 -7.27
C LYS A 30 -11.48 11.55 -6.46
N ILE A 31 -11.80 10.42 -5.84
CA ILE A 31 -10.85 9.62 -5.06
C ILE A 31 -9.78 9.04 -5.98
N LEU A 32 -10.17 8.48 -7.12
CA LEU A 32 -9.25 7.98 -8.14
C LEU A 32 -8.35 9.09 -8.68
N THR A 33 -8.88 10.30 -8.87
CA THR A 33 -8.08 11.46 -9.29
C THR A 33 -7.04 11.84 -8.22
N LEU A 34 -7.41 11.81 -6.94
CA LEU A 34 -6.47 12.07 -5.84
C LEU A 34 -5.40 10.97 -5.72
N MET A 35 -5.79 9.70 -5.82
CA MET A 35 -4.86 8.57 -5.83
C MET A 35 -3.91 8.65 -7.02
N LYS A 36 -4.44 8.96 -8.22
CA LYS A 36 -3.65 9.16 -9.44
C LYS A 36 -2.66 10.31 -9.28
N TYR A 37 -3.07 11.42 -8.68
CA TYR A 37 -2.16 12.53 -8.41
C TYR A 37 -0.99 12.12 -7.49
N SER A 38 -1.28 11.40 -6.40
CA SER A 38 -0.24 10.87 -5.52
C SER A 38 0.69 9.90 -6.27
N PHE A 39 0.14 9.01 -7.11
CA PHE A 39 0.91 8.11 -7.95
C PHE A 39 1.80 8.85 -8.96
N ASP A 40 1.27 9.85 -9.65
CA ASP A 40 1.99 10.65 -10.64
C ASP A 40 3.10 11.48 -10.00
N SER A 41 2.93 11.86 -8.73
CA SER A 41 3.95 12.58 -7.95
C SER A 41 5.16 11.73 -7.54
N LEU A 42 5.06 10.39 -7.64
CA LEU A 42 6.19 9.50 -7.35
C LEU A 42 7.32 9.72 -8.36
N LYS A 43 8.49 10.10 -7.85
CA LYS A 43 9.68 10.32 -8.67
C LYS A 43 10.39 9.00 -8.96
N GLY A 44 10.20 8.50 -10.17
CA GLY A 44 10.92 7.35 -10.71
C GLY A 44 10.02 6.17 -11.02
N GLU A 45 10.24 5.58 -12.20
CA GLU A 45 9.48 4.43 -12.71
C GLU A 45 9.56 3.20 -11.80
N GLN A 46 10.68 3.05 -11.08
CA GLN A 46 10.85 1.95 -10.13
C GLN A 46 9.86 2.03 -8.95
N LEU A 47 9.64 3.22 -8.36
CA LEU A 47 8.66 3.36 -7.26
C LEU A 47 7.24 3.08 -7.74
N LYS A 48 6.90 3.56 -8.95
CA LYS A 48 5.60 3.32 -9.58
C LYS A 48 5.38 1.84 -9.84
N SER A 49 6.38 1.16 -10.38
CA SER A 49 6.33 -0.29 -10.66
C SER A 49 6.19 -1.12 -9.39
N CYS A 50 6.95 -0.79 -8.34
CA CYS A 50 6.83 -1.43 -7.02
C CYS A 50 5.41 -1.27 -6.44
N LEU A 51 4.83 -0.06 -6.53
CA LEU A 51 3.47 0.18 -6.06
C LEU A 51 2.41 -0.57 -6.89
N LEU A 52 2.56 -0.60 -8.22
CA LEU A 52 1.66 -1.37 -9.08
C LEU A 52 1.74 -2.87 -8.81
N TYR A 53 2.93 -3.39 -8.46
CA TYR A 53 3.08 -4.78 -8.05
C TYR A 53 2.26 -5.10 -6.80
N CYS A 54 2.16 -4.18 -5.83
CA CYS A 54 1.31 -4.36 -4.66
C CYS A 54 -0.18 -4.50 -5.03
N ALA A 55 -0.63 -3.91 -6.14
CA ALA A 55 -2.03 -4.03 -6.60
C ALA A 55 -2.38 -5.43 -7.14
N LEU A 56 -1.40 -6.34 -7.28
CA LEU A 56 -1.64 -7.74 -7.63
C LEU A 56 -2.13 -8.57 -6.45
N TYR A 57 -1.98 -8.06 -5.23
CA TYR A 57 -2.45 -8.75 -4.03
C TYR A 57 -3.95 -8.52 -3.82
N PRO A 58 -4.65 -9.47 -3.17
CA PRO A 58 -6.02 -9.26 -2.74
C PRO A 58 -6.15 -8.03 -1.84
N GLU A 59 -7.34 -7.42 -1.82
CA GLU A 59 -7.70 -6.38 -0.88
C GLU A 59 -7.38 -6.81 0.58
N ASP A 60 -6.83 -5.90 1.37
CA ASP A 60 -6.41 -6.11 2.77
C ASP A 60 -5.34 -7.22 2.99
N ALA A 61 -4.63 -7.66 1.95
CA ALA A 61 -3.60 -8.68 2.09
C ALA A 61 -2.43 -8.23 3.00
N ARG A 62 -1.99 -9.14 3.87
CA ARG A 62 -0.77 -8.99 4.68
C ARG A 62 0.42 -9.45 3.87
N ILE A 63 1.35 -8.53 3.60
CA ILE A 63 2.57 -8.84 2.88
C ILE A 63 3.74 -8.49 3.79
N SER A 64 4.66 -9.44 3.97
CA SER A 64 5.90 -9.15 4.70
C SER A 64 6.83 -8.33 3.80
N GLU A 65 7.50 -7.33 4.38
CA GLU A 65 8.39 -6.43 3.64
C GLU A 65 9.50 -7.23 2.96
N GLU A 66 10.05 -8.23 3.65
CA GLU A 66 11.11 -9.09 3.14
C GLU A 66 10.68 -9.86 1.88
N LYS A 67 9.46 -10.44 1.89
CA LYS A 67 8.93 -11.19 0.75
C LYS A 67 8.61 -10.27 -0.42
N LEU A 68 8.05 -9.10 -0.15
CA LEU A 68 7.74 -8.13 -1.19
C LEU A 68 9.02 -7.68 -1.92
N ILE A 69 10.09 -7.42 -1.16
CA ILE A 69 11.40 -7.07 -1.70
C ILE A 69 11.99 -8.23 -2.50
N GLU A 70 11.93 -9.46 -1.98
CA GLU A 70 12.39 -10.66 -2.70
C GLU A 70 11.68 -10.79 -4.05
N TYR A 71 10.35 -10.61 -4.09
CA TYR A 71 9.60 -10.64 -5.34
C TYR A 71 9.97 -9.52 -6.30
N TRP A 72 10.16 -8.29 -5.82
CA TRP A 72 10.61 -7.19 -6.69
C TRP A 72 12.00 -7.45 -7.29
N ILE A 73 12.88 -8.14 -6.59
CA ILE A 73 14.19 -8.54 -7.11
C ILE A 73 14.05 -9.67 -8.12
N CYS A 74 13.26 -10.71 -7.81
CA CYS A 74 13.01 -11.84 -8.72
C CYS A 74 12.36 -11.41 -10.03
N GLU A 75 11.44 -10.46 -9.99
CA GLU A 75 10.76 -9.87 -11.15
C GLU A 75 11.63 -8.85 -11.89
N GLY A 76 12.83 -8.53 -11.38
CA GLY A 76 13.75 -7.58 -11.98
C GLY A 76 13.32 -6.11 -11.89
N ILE A 77 12.31 -5.80 -11.08
CA ILE A 77 11.90 -4.42 -10.77
C ILE A 77 13.02 -3.71 -9.99
N ILE A 78 13.68 -4.44 -9.10
CA ILE A 78 14.90 -4.01 -8.42
C ILE A 78 16.08 -4.80 -8.99
N ASP A 79 17.08 -4.08 -9.48
CA ASP A 79 18.30 -4.70 -9.99
C ASP A 79 19.11 -5.35 -8.85
N GLY A 80 19.19 -6.69 -8.92
CA GLY A 80 19.98 -7.54 -8.02
C GLY A 80 21.43 -7.76 -8.45
N SER A 81 21.84 -7.30 -9.64
CA SER A 81 23.18 -7.58 -10.20
C SER A 81 24.33 -6.98 -9.39
N GLU A 82 24.06 -5.90 -8.65
CA GLU A 82 25.03 -5.24 -7.77
C GLU A 82 25.17 -5.92 -6.39
N GLY A 83 24.48 -7.04 -6.17
CA GLY A 83 24.50 -7.83 -4.94
C GLY A 83 23.18 -7.75 -4.16
N LEU A 84 22.82 -8.88 -3.53
CA LEU A 84 21.54 -9.06 -2.84
C LEU A 84 21.33 -8.02 -1.73
N GLU A 85 22.32 -7.80 -0.88
CA GLU A 85 22.23 -6.82 0.23
C GLU A 85 21.94 -5.39 -0.29
N ARG A 86 22.53 -4.99 -1.42
CA ARG A 86 22.26 -3.66 -2.00
C ARG A 86 20.85 -3.58 -2.56
N ALA A 87 20.38 -4.64 -3.20
CA ALA A 87 19.03 -4.73 -3.73
C ALA A 87 17.97 -4.70 -2.62
N GLU A 88 18.21 -5.43 -1.53
CA GLU A 88 17.34 -5.40 -0.35
C GLU A 88 17.27 -4.00 0.27
N ASN A 89 18.42 -3.35 0.46
CA ASN A 89 18.47 -1.97 0.97
C ASN A 89 17.72 -0.98 0.05
N LYS A 90 17.80 -1.14 -1.27
CA LYS A 90 16.99 -0.36 -2.23
C LYS A 90 15.50 -0.63 -2.03
N GLY A 91 15.11 -1.90 -1.83
CA GLY A 91 13.74 -2.31 -1.54
C GLY A 91 13.16 -1.64 -0.29
N TYR A 92 13.87 -1.69 0.84
CA TYR A 92 13.43 -1.02 2.07
C TYR A 92 13.30 0.50 1.91
N LYS A 93 14.21 1.12 1.15
CA LYS A 93 14.11 2.57 0.83
C LYS A 93 12.85 2.88 0.03
N ILE A 94 12.46 2.03 -0.92
CA ILE A 94 11.24 2.18 -1.71
C ILE A 94 10.00 2.03 -0.82
N ILE A 95 9.95 1.00 0.01
CA ILE A 95 8.85 0.81 0.98
C ILE A 95 8.70 2.05 1.87
N GLY A 96 9.81 2.52 2.47
CA GLY A 96 9.79 3.72 3.31
C GLY A 96 9.28 4.96 2.56
N SER A 97 9.65 5.12 1.28
CA SER A 97 9.17 6.23 0.45
C SER A 97 7.66 6.14 0.16
N LEU A 98 7.14 4.94 -0.11
CA LEU A 98 5.72 4.71 -0.35
C LEU A 98 4.89 4.90 0.93
N VAL A 99 5.42 4.49 2.09
CA VAL A 99 4.80 4.75 3.40
C VAL A 99 4.77 6.24 3.71
N CYS A 100 5.88 6.97 3.49
CA CYS A 100 5.90 8.43 3.65
C CYS A 100 4.91 9.15 2.72
N ALA A 101 4.67 8.61 1.52
CA ALA A 101 3.67 9.13 0.58
C ALA A 101 2.23 8.72 0.94
N SER A 102 2.00 7.99 2.05
CA SER A 102 0.71 7.42 2.44
C SER A 102 0.08 6.50 1.38
N LEU A 103 0.93 5.85 0.57
CA LEU A 103 0.52 4.89 -0.47
C LEU A 103 0.68 3.43 -0.01
N LEU A 104 1.38 3.21 1.10
CA LEU A 104 1.43 1.95 1.85
C LEU A 104 1.27 2.28 3.35
N MET A 105 0.60 1.40 4.08
CA MET A 105 0.38 1.52 5.52
C MET A 105 1.29 0.55 6.28
N ASN A 106 2.27 1.07 7.02
CA ASN A 106 3.02 0.23 7.95
C ASN A 106 2.15 -0.07 9.18
N GLN A 107 2.04 -1.34 9.58
CA GLN A 107 1.47 -1.64 10.89
C GLN A 107 2.58 -1.58 11.90
N ILE A 108 2.48 -0.59 12.78
CA ILE A 108 3.21 -0.58 14.04
C ILE A 108 2.63 -1.74 14.88
N ASN A 109 3.09 -2.96 14.62
CA ASN A 109 2.98 -4.01 15.60
C ASN A 109 3.81 -3.54 16.81
N HIS A 110 3.26 -3.71 18.00
CA HIS A 110 4.02 -3.75 19.26
C HIS A 110 4.96 -4.98 19.29
N ASN A 111 5.59 -5.32 18.17
CA ASN A 111 6.46 -6.45 17.94
C ASN A 111 7.53 -6.00 16.92
N PRO A 112 8.84 -6.09 17.24
CA PRO A 112 9.94 -5.63 16.38
C PRO A 112 10.13 -6.44 15.06
N TYR A 113 9.12 -7.20 14.65
CA TYR A 113 9.12 -8.04 13.45
C TYR A 113 7.84 -7.69 12.66
N GLY A 114 8.03 -6.84 11.65
CA GLY A 114 7.02 -5.99 11.02
C GLY A 114 5.92 -6.69 10.23
N ILE A 115 4.91 -5.91 9.85
CA ILE A 115 3.95 -6.21 8.77
C ILE A 115 3.44 -4.88 8.21
N ALA A 116 3.32 -4.73 6.89
CA ALA A 116 2.64 -3.61 6.23
C ALA A 116 1.33 -4.09 5.56
N TYR A 117 0.32 -3.21 5.47
CA TYR A 117 -0.85 -3.34 4.58
C TYR A 117 -0.87 -2.17 3.58
N VAL A 118 -1.66 -2.30 2.52
CA VAL A 118 -2.20 -1.18 1.75
C VAL A 118 -3.44 -0.66 2.48
#